data_AF-A0A101V3D0-F1
#
_entry.id   AF-A0A101V3D0-F1
#
_cell.length_a   1.000
_cell.length_b   1.000
_cell.length_c   1.000
_cell.angle_alpha   90.00
_cell.angle_beta   90.00
_cell.angle_gamma   90.00
#
_symmetry.space_group_name_H-M   'P 1'
#
loop_
_entity.id
_entity.type
_entity.pdbx_description
1 polymer ?
#
loop_
_entity_poly.entity_id
_entity_poly.type
_entity_poly.pdbx_seq_one_letter_code
_entity_poly.pdbx_strand_id
1 'polypeptide(L)'
;MDTTIKVDSKTRDRLAVLAEAHRTTMRALIEEFAESTLTPAELKERADRTAVYLAEHFGVTVTDDSSAEVLRRVRSQVVAHHAAEQGAA
;
A
#
# COMPACT_ATOMS: atom_id res chain seq x y z
N MET A 1 6.27 -18.85 -16.59
CA MET A 1 5.42 -18.76 -17.80
C MET A 1 5.19 -17.28 -18.06
N ASP A 2 5.57 -16.77 -19.22
CA ASP A 2 5.29 -15.38 -19.58
C ASP A 2 3.83 -15.20 -19.98
N THR A 3 3.22 -14.11 -19.54
CA THR A 3 1.82 -13.76 -19.85
C THR A 3 1.77 -12.37 -20.46
N THR A 4 1.03 -12.23 -21.56
CA THR A 4 0.83 -10.95 -22.23
C THR A 4 -0.44 -10.28 -21.72
N ILE A 5 -0.31 -9.08 -21.15
CA ILE A 5 -1.42 -8.24 -20.71
C ILE A 5 -1.67 -7.14 -21.74
N LYS A 6 -2.91 -6.98 -22.19
CA LYS A 6 -3.29 -5.88 -23.09
C LYS A 6 -3.65 -4.66 -22.26
N VAL A 7 -2.98 -3.54 -22.54
CA VAL A 7 -3.24 -2.23 -21.92
C VAL A 7 -3.32 -1.17 -23.01
N ASP A 8 -3.97 -0.05 -22.72
CA ASP A 8 -3.96 1.11 -23.61
C ASP A 8 -2.58 1.79 -23.64
N SER A 9 -2.32 2.59 -24.68
CA SER A 9 -1.03 3.26 -24.86
C SER A 9 -0.70 4.24 -23.74
N LYS A 10 -1.69 4.95 -23.21
CA LYS A 10 -1.50 5.90 -22.11
C LYS A 10 -1.04 5.19 -20.83
N THR A 11 -1.65 4.05 -20.51
CA THR A 11 -1.24 3.21 -19.37
C THR A 11 0.17 2.67 -19.55
N ARG A 12 0.50 2.13 -20.74
CA ARG A 12 1.86 1.65 -21.05
C ARG A 12 2.90 2.75 -20.87
N ASP A 13 2.65 3.93 -21.44
CA ASP A 13 3.61 5.05 -21.39
C ASP A 13 3.79 5.54 -19.95
N ARG A 14 2.71 5.56 -19.16
CA ARG A 14 2.79 5.89 -17.73
C ARG A 14 3.65 4.88 -16.96
N LEU A 15 3.50 3.58 -17.23
CA LEU A 15 4.29 2.52 -16.60
C LEU A 15 5.77 2.62 -16.97
N ALA A 16 6.10 3.01 -18.22
CA ALA A 16 7.48 3.22 -18.64
C ALA A 16 8.14 4.34 -17.82
N VAL A 17 7.46 5.47 -17.64
CA VAL A 17 7.94 6.59 -16.82
C VAL A 17 8.14 6.17 -15.35
N LEU A 18 7.21 5.38 -14.80
CA LEU A 18 7.33 4.87 -13.43
C LEU A 18 8.54 3.93 -13.28
N ALA A 19 8.72 3.00 -14.23
CA ALA A 19 9.82 2.06 -14.20
C ALA A 19 11.18 2.80 -14.25
N GLU A 20 11.30 3.81 -15.11
CA GLU A 20 12.51 4.64 -15.21
C GLU A 20 12.79 5.39 -13.89
N ALA A 21 11.77 6.03 -13.30
CA ALA A 21 11.90 6.72 -12.01
C ALA A 21 12.35 5.77 -10.89
N HIS A 22 11.89 4.51 -10.91
CA HIS A 22 12.26 3.45 -9.98
C HIS A 22 13.55 2.71 -10.38
N ARG A 23 14.23 3.11 -11.47
CA ARG A 23 15.43 2.47 -12.03
C ARG A 23 15.26 0.96 -12.24
N THR A 24 14.06 0.56 -12.68
CA THR A 24 13.68 -0.83 -12.89
C THR A 24 13.05 -1.01 -14.27
N THR A 25 12.64 -2.23 -14.60
CA THR A 25 11.90 -2.52 -15.84
C THR A 25 10.40 -2.50 -15.60
N MET A 26 9.59 -2.26 -16.63
CA MET A 26 8.12 -2.33 -16.51
C MET A 26 7.65 -3.68 -15.97
N ARG A 27 8.30 -4.77 -16.39
CA ARG A 27 8.02 -6.12 -15.88
C ARG A 27 8.26 -6.20 -14.38
N ALA A 28 9.46 -5.85 -13.94
CA ALA A 28 9.84 -5.93 -12.53
C ALA A 28 8.98 -5.00 -11.66
N LEU A 29 8.61 -3.82 -12.17
CA LEU A 29 7.66 -2.94 -11.49
C LEU A 29 6.28 -3.59 -11.30
N ILE A 30 5.76 -4.28 -12.32
CA ILE A 30 4.46 -4.96 -12.24
C ILE A 30 4.54 -6.18 -11.32
N GLU A 31 5.64 -6.93 -11.35
CA GLU A 31 5.90 -8.06 -10.47
C GLU A 31 5.95 -7.58 -9.01
N GLU A 32 6.73 -6.55 -8.70
CA GLU A 32 6.78 -5.93 -7.38
C GLU A 32 5.41 -5.40 -6.93
N PHE A 33 4.67 -4.76 -7.84
CA PHE A 33 3.31 -4.30 -7.55
C PHE A 33 2.39 -5.45 -7.19
N ALA A 34 2.42 -6.56 -7.94
CA ALA A 34 1.60 -7.73 -7.68
C ALA A 34 1.99 -8.43 -6.36
N GLU A 35 3.28 -8.47 -6.02
CA GLU A 35 3.77 -9.07 -4.77
C GLU A 35 3.42 -8.22 -3.54
N SER A 36 3.46 -6.90 -3.67
CA SER A 36 3.24 -5.98 -2.56
C SER A 36 1.78 -5.57 -2.36
N THR A 37 0.96 -5.63 -3.41
CA THR A 37 -0.45 -5.21 -3.36
C THR A 37 -1.33 -6.35 -2.88
N LEU A 38 -1.56 -6.38 -1.58
CA LEU A 38 -2.45 -7.35 -0.94
C LEU A 38 -3.92 -7.07 -1.27
N THR A 39 -4.65 -8.14 -1.52
CA THR A 39 -6.12 -8.11 -1.62
C THR A 39 -6.76 -7.79 -0.26
N PRO A 40 -8.04 -7.38 -0.23
CA PRO A 40 -8.76 -7.16 1.03
C PRO A 40 -8.78 -8.39 1.96
N ALA A 41 -8.85 -9.60 1.38
CA ALA A 41 -8.85 -10.84 2.14
C ALA A 41 -7.48 -11.11 2.79
N GLU A 42 -6.39 -10.96 2.02
CA GLU A 42 -5.03 -11.12 2.54
C GLU A 42 -4.67 -10.04 3.57
N LEU A 43 -5.16 -8.81 3.38
CA LEU A 43 -5.02 -7.74 4.38
C LEU A 43 -5.71 -8.12 5.69
N LYS A 44 -6.93 -8.67 5.63
CA LYS A 44 -7.64 -9.15 6.82
C LYS A 44 -6.89 -10.29 7.49
N GLU A 45 -6.44 -11.28 6.74
CA GLU A 45 -5.66 -12.39 7.29
C GLU A 45 -4.38 -11.87 7.97
N ARG A 46 -3.67 -10.93 7.33
CA ARG A 46 -2.49 -10.30 7.93
C ARG A 46 -2.82 -9.57 9.22
N ALA A 47 -3.94 -8.83 9.26
CA ALA A 47 -4.40 -8.15 10.47
C ALA A 47 -4.74 -9.14 11.59
N ASP A 48 -5.45 -10.22 11.28
CA ASP A 48 -5.83 -11.26 12.25
C ASP A 48 -4.58 -11.93 12.84
N ARG A 49 -3.59 -12.32 12.00
CA ARG A 49 -2.31 -12.85 12.47
C ARG A 49 -1.54 -11.87 13.35
N THR A 50 -1.55 -10.59 12.98
CA THR A 50 -0.88 -9.54 13.76
C THR A 50 -1.56 -9.33 15.10
N ALA A 51 -2.89 -9.35 15.15
CA ALA A 51 -3.65 -9.21 16.39
C ALA A 51 -3.34 -10.34 17.38
N VAL A 52 -3.26 -11.59 16.89
CA VAL A 52 -2.83 -12.75 17.71
C VAL A 52 -1.42 -12.55 18.23
N TYR A 53 -0.47 -12.20 17.36
CA TYR A 53 0.93 -11.95 17.75
C TYR A 53 1.06 -10.85 18.81
N LEU A 54 0.31 -9.76 18.67
CA LEU A 54 0.29 -8.66 19.63
C LEU A 54 -0.28 -9.07 21.00
N ALA A 55 -1.34 -9.88 20.99
CA ALA A 55 -1.92 -10.41 22.22
C ALA A 55 -0.95 -11.38 22.92
N GLU A 56 -0.34 -12.29 22.18
CA GLU A 56 0.55 -13.33 22.72
C GLU A 56 1.88 -12.76 23.23
N HIS A 57 2.50 -11.84 22.49
CA HIS A 57 3.84 -11.36 22.81
C HIS A 57 3.89 -10.04 23.58
N PHE A 58 2.86 -9.21 23.46
CA PHE A 58 2.83 -7.88 24.09
C PHE A 58 1.65 -7.68 25.05
N GLY A 59 0.72 -8.65 25.14
CA GLY A 59 -0.49 -8.52 25.95
C GLY A 59 -1.44 -7.43 25.45
N VAL A 60 -1.30 -7.00 24.19
CA VAL A 60 -2.11 -5.92 23.61
C VAL A 60 -3.21 -6.53 22.75
N THR A 61 -4.46 -6.24 23.07
CA THR A 61 -5.62 -6.61 22.23
C THR A 61 -5.98 -5.45 21.32
N VAL A 62 -5.85 -5.64 20.02
CA VAL A 62 -6.30 -4.67 19.00
C VAL A 62 -7.77 -4.96 18.67
N THR A 63 -8.62 -3.95 18.86
CA THR A 63 -10.04 -4.00 18.48
C THR A 63 -10.29 -3.17 17.23
N ASP A 64 -11.43 -3.42 16.56
CA ASP A 64 -11.84 -2.64 15.39
C ASP A 64 -11.97 -1.13 15.73
N ASP A 65 -12.51 -0.80 16.90
CA ASP A 65 -12.66 0.58 17.36
C ASP A 65 -11.30 1.27 17.57
N SER A 66 -10.35 0.59 18.22
CA SER A 66 -8.99 1.12 18.40
C SER A 66 -8.28 1.33 17.06
N SER A 67 -8.51 0.42 16.10
CA SER A 67 -7.96 0.52 14.74
C SER A 67 -8.56 1.69 13.97
N ALA A 68 -9.87 1.92 14.09
CA ALA A 68 -10.56 3.03 13.45
C ALA A 68 -10.08 4.39 13.99
N GLU A 69 -9.79 4.50 15.29
CA GLU A 69 -9.21 5.70 15.88
C GLU A 69 -7.80 5.97 15.34
N VAL A 70 -6.93 4.95 15.33
CA VAL A 70 -5.57 5.07 14.80
C VAL A 70 -5.60 5.47 13.32
N LEU A 71 -6.43 4.83 12.51
CA LEU A 71 -6.60 5.16 11.09
C LEU A 71 -7.05 6.60 10.87
N ARG A 72 -8.00 7.08 11.70
CA ARG A 72 -8.47 8.47 11.63
C ARG A 72 -7.35 9.45 11.94
N ARG A 73 -6.51 9.15 12.93
CA ARG A 73 -5.35 9.96 13.30
C ARG A 73 -4.27 9.96 12.23
N VAL A 74 -3.94 8.80 11.67
CA VAL A 74 -2.96 8.70 10.57
C VAL A 74 -3.46 9.48 9.36
N ARG A 75 -4.74 9.33 8.99
CA ARG A 75 -5.32 10.06 7.87
C ARG A 75 -5.27 11.58 8.08
N SER A 76 -5.58 12.08 9.27
CA SER A 76 -5.51 13.52 9.54
C SER A 76 -4.08 14.05 9.44
N GLN A 77 -3.09 13.27 9.89
CA GLN A 77 -1.67 13.64 9.78
C GLN A 77 -1.18 13.63 8.32
N VAL A 78 -1.54 12.62 7.52
CA VAL A 78 -1.19 12.57 6.09
C VAL A 78 -1.81 13.74 5.32
N VAL A 79 -3.07 14.07 5.59
CA VAL A 79 -3.73 15.24 4.98
C VAL A 79 -3.04 16.54 5.39
N ALA A 80 -2.69 16.71 6.67
CA ALA A 80 -1.97 17.89 7.14
C ALA A 80 -0.57 18.00 6.49
N HIS A 81 0.13 16.90 6.31
CA HIS A 81 1.44 16.86 5.64
C HIS A 81 1.33 17.28 4.17
N HIS A 82 0.40 16.71 3.41
CA HIS A 82 0.19 17.11 2.01
C HIS A 82 -0.29 18.55 1.86
N ALA A 83 -1.11 19.07 2.78
CA ALA A 83 -1.52 20.47 2.77
C ALA A 83 -0.33 21.42 3.04
N ALA A 84 0.59 21.04 3.93
CA ALA A 84 1.81 21.80 4.20
C ALA A 84 2.77 21.81 2.99
N GLU A 85 2.89 20.69 2.27
CA GLU A 85 3.67 20.62 1.02
C GLU A 85 3.05 21.47 -0.11
N GLN A 86 1.71 21.51 -0.20
CA GLN A 86 1.01 22.28 -1.24
C GLN A 86 0.92 23.78 -0.93
N GLY A 87 0.94 24.17 0.35
CA GLY A 87 0.95 25.58 0.78
C GLY A 87 2.33 26.24 0.80
N ALA A 88 3.40 25.47 0.55
CA ALA A 88 4.78 25.95 0.45
C ALA A 88 5.22 26.23 -1.01
N ALA A 89 4.28 26.21 -1.96
CA ALA A 89 4.48 26.49 -3.38
C ALA A 89 3.91 27.87 -3.76
#